data_AF-A0A921AX02-F1
#
_entry.id   AF-A0A921AX02-F1
#
_cell.length_a   1.000
_cell.length_b   1.000
_cell.length_c   1.000
_cell.angle_alpha   90.00
_cell.angle_beta   90.00
_cell.angle_gamma   90.00
#
_symmetry.space_group_name_H-M   'P 1'
#
loop_
_entity.id
_entity.type
_entity.pdbx_description
1 polymer ?
#
loop_
_entity_poly.entity_id
_entity_poly.type
_entity_poly.pdbx_seq_one_letter_code
_entity_poly.pdbx_strand_id
1 'polypeptide(L)' 'MPDRYLPPILPCSTCGSHEQKLESCLPAGRRHALWRVVCPCGCALTQWAVSEGAAIRLWNRFLGENPEQ' A
#
# COMPACT_ATOMS: atom_id res chain seq x y z
N MET A 1 -17.87 10.08 13.35
CA MET A 1 -16.66 9.24 13.19
C MET A 1 -16.66 8.77 11.75
N PRO A 2 -15.99 9.43 10.78
CA PRO A 2 -16.10 8.99 9.39
C PRO A 2 -15.23 7.73 9.24
N ASP A 3 -15.92 6.61 9.19
CA ASP A 3 -15.67 5.49 8.30
C ASP A 3 -14.19 5.06 8.13
N ARG A 4 -13.71 4.25 9.08
CA ARG A 4 -12.45 3.49 8.99
C ARG A 4 -12.58 2.28 8.04
N TYR A 5 -13.36 2.37 6.96
CA TYR A 5 -13.39 1.29 5.98
C TYR A 5 -12.20 1.46 5.04
N LEU A 6 -11.05 0.95 5.50
CA LEU A 6 -9.90 0.77 4.64
C LEU A 6 -10.29 -0.24 3.55
N PRO A 7 -10.07 0.06 2.26
CA PRO A 7 -10.31 -0.92 1.21
C PRO A 7 -9.47 -2.18 1.48
N PRO A 8 -9.92 -3.37 1.09
CA PRO A 8 -9.12 -4.58 1.21
C PRO A 8 -7.84 -4.43 0.37
N ILE A 9 -6.72 -4.89 0.92
CA ILE A 9 -5.45 -4.95 0.19
C ILE A 9 -5.53 -6.13 -0.76
N LEU A 10 -5.40 -5.87 -2.06
CA LEU A 10 -5.39 -6.92 -3.07
C LEU A 10 -4.12 -7.77 -2.93
N PRO A 11 -4.20 -9.09 -3.21
CA PRO A 11 -3.04 -9.96 -3.16
C PRO A 11 -1.98 -9.51 -4.17
N CYS A 12 -0.72 -9.77 -3.85
CA CYS A 12 0.39 -9.41 -4.71
C CYS A 12 0.32 -10.18 -6.03
N SER A 13 0.31 -9.47 -7.17
CA SER A 13 0.30 -10.11 -8.49
C SER A 13 1.55 -10.96 -8.77
N THR A 14 2.68 -10.64 -8.15
CA THR A 14 3.94 -11.35 -8.37
C THR A 14 4.01 -12.70 -7.65
N CYS A 15 3.49 -12.81 -6.42
CA CYS A 15 3.65 -14.02 -5.60
C CYS A 15 2.33 -14.63 -5.11
N GLY A 16 1.19 -13.97 -5.35
CA GLY A 16 -0.12 -14.41 -4.89
C GLY A 16 -0.34 -14.34 -3.38
N SER A 17 0.63 -13.87 -2.59
CA SER A 17 0.46 -13.76 -1.13
C SER A 17 -0.64 -12.77 -0.80
N HIS A 18 -1.33 -13.00 0.32
CA HIS A 18 -2.30 -12.09 0.93
C HIS A 18 -1.73 -11.40 2.19
N GLU A 19 -0.44 -11.61 2.47
CA GLU A 19 0.24 -11.13 3.68
C GLU A 19 0.94 -9.78 3.44
N GLN A 20 0.35 -8.91 2.64
CA GLN A 20 0.85 -7.55 2.48
C GLN A 20 0.81 -6.81 3.82
N LYS A 21 1.85 -6.04 4.10
CA LYS A 21 1.97 -5.22 5.30
C LYS A 21 1.94 -3.75 4.92
N LEU A 22 1.36 -2.94 5.81
CA LEU A 22 1.47 -1.49 5.76
C LEU A 22 2.75 -1.09 6.48
N GLU A 23 3.67 -0.49 5.74
CA GLU A 23 4.87 0.10 6.31
C GLU A 23 4.67 1.61 6.44
N SER A 24 5.07 2.16 7.59
CA SER A 24 5.03 3.60 7.81
C SER A 24 6.41 4.19 8.07
N CYS A 25 6.59 5.42 7.63
CA CYS A 25 7.81 6.20 7.85
C CYS A 25 7.43 7.64 8.21
N LEU A 26 8.07 8.20 9.24
CA LEU A 26 7.93 9.61 9.60
C LEU A 26 9.25 10.34 9.36
N PRO A 27 9.45 10.96 8.18
CA PRO A 27 10.64 11.75 7.92
C PRO A 27 10.73 12.93 8.88
N ALA A 28 11.95 13.26 9.31
CA ALA A 28 12.20 14.44 10.13
C ALA A 28 11.64 15.70 9.45
N GLY A 29 10.85 16.49 10.18
CA GLY A 29 10.21 17.71 9.68
C GLY A 29 8.82 17.51 9.07
N ARG A 30 8.29 16.28 8.96
CA ARG A 30 6.87 16.05 8.62
C ARG A 30 6.00 15.93 9.85
N ARG A 31 4.77 16.46 9.74
CA ARG A 31 3.72 16.34 10.76
C ARG A 31 2.95 15.01 10.69
N HIS A 32 2.97 14.34 9.54
CA HIS A 32 2.20 13.13 9.29
C HIS A 32 3.10 12.00 8.81
N ALA A 33 2.83 10.79 9.32
CA ALA A 33 3.47 9.58 8.85
C ALA A 33 3.06 9.28 7.41
N LEU A 34 4.02 8.79 6.64
CA LEU A 34 3.78 8.22 5.34
C LEU A 34 3.54 6.74 5.45
N TRP A 35 2.81 6.21 4.47
CA TRP A 35 2.37 4.84 4.42
C TRP A 35 2.64 4.26 3.04
N ARG A 36 3.06 3.00 2.98
CA ARG A 36 3.14 2.21 1.75
C ARG A 36 2.75 0.77 2.04
N VAL A 37 2.33 0.05 1.02
CA VAL A 37 2.08 -1.39 1.11
C VAL A 37 3.31 -2.14 0.60
N VAL A 38 3.76 -3.12 1.37
CA VAL A 38 4.91 -3.98 1.07
C VAL A 38 4.49 -5.43 1.14
N CYS A 39 4.92 -6.24 0.19
CA CYS A 39 4.72 -7.68 0.17
C CYS A 39 5.96 -8.39 0.73
N PRO A 40 5.82 -9.52 1.46
CA PRO A 40 6.94 -10.31 1.94
C PRO A 40 7.88 -10.82 0.84
N CYS A 41 7.42 -10.91 -0.42
CA CYS A 41 8.27 -11.26 -1.55
C CYS A 41 9.25 -10.15 -1.99
N GLY A 42 9.18 -8.96 -1.37
CA GLY A 42 9.98 -7.79 -1.74
C GLY A 42 9.31 -6.85 -2.74
N CYS A 43 8.11 -7.19 -3.24
CA CYS A 43 7.32 -6.28 -4.06
C CYS A 43 6.75 -5.13 -3.21
N ALA A 44 7.12 -3.90 -3.53
CA ALA A 44 6.69 -2.71 -2.83
C ALA A 44 6.63 -1.52 -3.79
N LEU A 45 5.69 -0.59 -3.56
CA LEU A 45 5.70 0.68 -4.28
C LEU A 45 6.82 1.57 -3.77
N THR A 46 7.46 2.25 -4.71
CA THR A 46 8.41 3.35 -4.44
C THR A 46 7.69 4.60 -3.94
N GLN A 47 6.42 4.75 -4.29
CA GLN A 47 5.57 5.85 -3.87
C GLN A 47 5.05 5.64 -2.44
N TRP A 48 5.01 6.74 -1.69
CA TRP A 48 4.49 6.80 -0.33
C TRP A 48 3.22 7.65 -0.29
N ALA A 49 2.24 7.21 0.48
CA ALA A 49 0.96 7.89 0.67
C ALA A 49 0.90 8.58 2.04
N VAL A 50 0.06 9.61 2.16
CA VAL A 50 -0.12 10.38 3.40
C VAL A 50 -1.10 9.74 4.39
N SER A 51 -1.71 8.61 4.02
CA SER A 51 -2.62 7.83 4.88
C SER A 51 -2.63 6.36 4.47
N GLU A 52 -3.01 5.48 5.38
CA GLU A 52 -3.16 4.04 5.13
C GLU A 52 -4.10 3.76 3.95
N GLY A 53 -5.28 4.38 3.93
CA GLY A 53 -6.26 4.16 2.85
C GLY A 53 -5.76 4.62 1.48
N ALA A 54 -4.97 5.69 1.43
CA ALA A 54 -4.33 6.12 0.19
C ALA A 54 -3.23 5.14 -0.25
N ALA A 55 -2.46 4.59 0.69
CA ALA A 55 -1.46 3.56 0.38
C ALA A 55 -2.10 2.29 -0.20
N ILE A 56 -3.22 1.84 0.36
CA ILE A 56 -3.93 0.66 -0.14
C ILE A 56 -4.53 0.92 -1.53
N ARG A 57 -5.15 2.08 -1.76
CA ARG A 57 -5.66 2.45 -3.09
C ARG A 57 -4.54 2.50 -4.12
N LEU A 58 -3.38 3.02 -3.74
CA LEU A 58 -2.21 3.12 -4.60
C LEU A 58 -1.65 1.72 -4.94
N TRP A 59 -1.62 0.80 -3.97
CA TRP A 59 -1.29 -0.61 -4.18
C TRP A 59 -2.28 -1.32 -5.11
N ASN A 60 -3.57 -1.22 -4.82
CA ASN A 60 -4.60 -1.84 -5.64
C ASN A 60 -4.58 -1.31 -7.08
N ARG A 61 -4.30 -0.01 -7.25
CA ARG A 61 -4.12 0.62 -8.56
C ARG A 61 -2.88 0.08 -9.28
N PHE A 62 -1.73 -0.01 -8.60
CA PHE A 62 -0.51 -0.58 -9.17
C PHE A 62 -0.71 -2.00 -9.69
N LEU A 63 -1.50 -2.81 -8.96
CA LEU A 63 -1.86 -4.15 -9.42
C LEU A 63 -2.83 -4.14 -10.60
N GLY A 64 -3.76 -3.19 -10.66
CA GLY A 64 -4.70 -3.03 -11.78
C GLY A 64 -4.08 -2.39 -13.03
N GLU A 65 -3.03 -1.59 -12.89
CA GLU A 65 -2.23 -0.99 -13.98
C GLU A 65 -1.13 -1.92 -14.50
N ASN A 66 -0.97 -3.11 -13.89
CA ASN A 66 -0.12 -4.19 -14.40
C ASN A 66 -0.95 -5.36 -14.97
N PRO A 67 -1.87 -5.14 -15.95
CA PRO A 67 -2.59 -6.20 -16.62
C PRO A 67 -1.71 -6.79 -17.73
N GLU A 68 -0.58 -7.42 -17.38
CA GLU A 68 0.10 -8.33 -18.31
C GLU A 68 -0.37 -9.76 -18.00
N GLN A 69 -1.56 -10.05 -18.51
CA GLN A 69 -1.99 -11.38 -18.96
C GLN A 69 -2.17 -11.32 -20.46
#